data_AF-A0A3N5SCN8-F1
#
_entry.id   AF-A0A3N5SCN8-F1
#
_cell.length_a   1.000
_cell.length_b   1.000
_cell.length_c   1.000
_cell.angle_alpha   90.00
_cell.angle_beta   90.00
_cell.angle_gamma   90.00
#
_symmetry.space_group_name_H-M   'P 1'
#
loop_
_entity.id
_entity.type
_entity.pdbx_description
1 polymer ?
#
loop_
_entity_poly.entity_id
_entity_poly.type
_entity_poly.pdbx_seq_one_letter_code
_entity_poly.pdbx_strand_id
1 'polypeptide(L)'
;MLNVDFTFFIQVINFLIIIAVLNWLLVKPTLRILEERKARVEGAEEEAGRLTAETDKNVQEYEHNLNEARIGAGREKERIRMEGIERENEIIKAAREQSRKTVEDMKMKIEKEAREASTVMKQEVKALSAQIAEKVLGRSI
;
A
#
# COMPACT_ATOMS: atom_id res chain seq x y z
N MET A 1 23.69 -39.23 91.12
CA MET A 1 23.35 -37.80 91.05
C MET A 1 23.95 -37.26 89.78
N LEU A 2 23.17 -36.56 88.96
CA LEU A 2 23.72 -35.80 87.82
C LEU A 2 24.55 -34.66 88.43
N ASN A 3 25.85 -34.88 88.58
CA ASN A 3 26.77 -33.82 88.96
C ASN A 3 26.98 -32.97 87.71
N VAL A 4 26.46 -31.75 87.76
CA VAL A 4 26.74 -30.72 86.75
C VAL A 4 28.15 -30.21 87.03
N ASP A 5 29.13 -30.91 86.48
CA ASP A 5 30.53 -30.55 86.60
C ASP A 5 30.94 -29.54 85.52
N PHE A 6 32.06 -28.84 85.71
CA PHE A 6 32.61 -27.87 84.75
C PHE A 6 32.77 -28.44 83.33
N THR A 7 33.04 -29.74 83.21
CA THR A 7 33.12 -30.49 81.96
C THR A 7 31.81 -30.45 81.15
N PHE A 8 30.65 -30.43 81.81
CA PHE A 8 29.35 -30.31 81.14
C PHE A 8 29.23 -28.97 80.40
N PHE A 9 29.67 -27.87 81.04
CA PHE A 9 29.67 -26.55 80.41
C PHE A 9 30.64 -26.48 79.22
N ILE A 10 31.82 -27.10 79.32
CA ILE A 10 32.76 -27.22 78.20
C ILE A 10 32.13 -28.00 77.04
N GLN A 11 31.42 -29.10 77.32
CA GLN A 11 30.77 -29.90 76.29
C GLN A 11 29.62 -29.14 75.60
N VAL A 12 28.84 -28.36 76.34
CA VAL A 12 27.80 -27.49 75.78
C VAL A 12 28.42 -26.42 74.88
N ILE A 13 29.51 -25.76 75.31
CA ILE A 13 30.21 -24.77 74.50
C ILE A 13 30.77 -25.42 73.22
N ASN A 14 31.38 -26.61 73.32
CA ASN A 14 31.90 -27.34 72.16
C ASN A 14 30.78 -27.67 71.16
N PHE A 15 29.63 -28.15 71.66
CA PHE A 15 28.46 -28.44 70.83
C PHE A 15 27.92 -27.19 70.13
N LEU A 16 27.83 -26.06 70.84
CA LEU A 16 27.41 -24.78 70.25
C LEU A 16 28.40 -24.28 69.17
N ILE A 17 29.70 -24.43 69.40
CA ILE A 17 30.72 -24.09 68.39
C ILE A 17 30.55 -24.96 67.15
N ILE A 18 30.37 -26.28 67.30
CA ILE A 18 30.15 -27.18 66.17
C ILE A 18 28.87 -26.79 65.40
N ILE A 19 27.78 -26.47 66.09
CA ILE A 19 26.55 -25.98 65.45
C ILE A 19 26.79 -24.69 64.68
N ALA A 20 27.52 -23.74 65.27
CA ALA A 20 27.82 -22.46 64.60
C ALA A 20 28.66 -22.68 63.33
N VAL A 21 29.69 -23.53 63.41
CA VAL A 21 30.53 -23.90 62.27
C VAL A 21 29.71 -24.64 61.22
N LEU A 22 28.85 -25.59 61.61
CA LEU A 22 27.99 -26.34 60.71
C LEU A 22 26.98 -25.43 59.99
N ASN A 23 26.38 -24.48 60.70
CA ASN A 23 25.47 -23.51 60.13
C ASN A 23 26.17 -22.62 59.10
N TRP A 24 27.37 -22.15 59.41
CA TRP A 24 28.15 -21.31 58.50
C TRP A 24 28.70 -22.08 57.30
N LEU A 25 29.16 -23.32 57.49
CA LEU A 25 29.84 -24.12 56.47
C LEU A 25 28.89 -24.92 55.57
N LEU A 26 27.73 -25.37 56.08
CA LEU A 26 26.82 -26.25 55.33
C LEU A 26 25.45 -25.63 55.11
N VAL A 27 24.79 -25.14 56.16
CA VAL A 27 23.39 -24.69 56.05
C VAL A 27 23.26 -23.41 55.22
N LYS A 28 24.05 -22.38 55.51
CA LYS A 28 24.04 -21.12 54.74
C LYS A 28 24.38 -21.31 53.25
N PRO A 29 25.48 -21.98 52.86
CA PRO A 29 25.80 -22.13 51.44
C PRO A 29 24.80 -23.02 50.69
N THR A 30 24.24 -24.07 51.31
CA THR A 30 23.23 -24.92 50.64
C THR A 30 21.92 -24.18 50.38
N LEU A 31 21.44 -23.38 51.35
CA LEU A 31 20.27 -22.51 51.15
C LEU A 31 20.52 -21.49 50.04
N ARG A 32 21.69 -20.85 50.03
CA ARG A 32 22.05 -19.89 48.99
C ARG A 32 22.04 -20.51 47.59
N ILE A 33 22.60 -21.72 47.41
CA ILE A 33 22.56 -22.42 46.12
C ILE A 33 21.13 -22.74 45.70
N LEU A 34 20.26 -23.11 46.65
CA LEU A 34 18.86 -23.38 46.37
C LEU A 34 18.11 -22.12 45.94
N GLU A 35 18.32 -20.99 46.62
CA GLU A 35 17.77 -19.68 46.25
C GLU A 35 18.28 -19.22 44.89
N GLU A 36 19.59 -19.33 44.62
CA GLU A 36 20.19 -18.99 43.32
C GLU A 36 19.64 -19.88 42.19
N ARG A 37 19.40 -21.16 42.47
CA ARG A 37 18.76 -22.07 41.50
C ARG A 37 17.31 -21.66 41.25
N LYS A 38 16.56 -21.38 42.31
CA LYS A 38 15.16 -20.95 42.20
C LYS A 38 15.04 -19.65 41.40
N ALA A 39 15.84 -18.63 41.75
CA ALA A 39 15.88 -17.35 41.05
C ALA A 39 16.26 -17.49 39.57
N ARG A 40 17.20 -18.38 39.22
CA ARG A 40 17.55 -18.65 37.82
C ARG A 40 16.41 -19.30 37.04
N VAL A 41 15.70 -20.25 37.64
CA VAL A 41 14.57 -20.93 36.97
C VAL A 41 13.40 -19.98 36.80
N GLU A 42 13.00 -19.29 37.87
CA GLU A 42 11.89 -18.32 37.82
C GLU A 42 12.22 -17.17 36.86
N GLY A 43 13.45 -16.65 36.88
CA GLY A 43 13.88 -15.61 35.94
C GLY A 43 13.91 -16.08 34.49
N ALA A 44 14.33 -17.31 34.22
CA ALA A 44 14.30 -17.87 32.87
C ALA A 44 12.88 -18.11 32.36
N GLU A 45 11.96 -18.55 33.23
CA GLU A 45 10.53 -18.69 32.88
C GLU A 45 9.89 -17.34 32.58
N GLU A 46 10.16 -16.32 33.41
CA GLU A 46 9.65 -14.96 33.19
C GLU A 46 10.20 -14.36 31.88
N GLU A 47 11.50 -14.52 31.62
CA GLU A 47 12.12 -14.02 30.40
C GLU A 47 11.57 -14.73 29.15
N ALA A 48 11.39 -16.05 29.20
CA ALA A 48 10.78 -16.83 28.12
C ALA A 48 9.32 -16.38 27.87
N GLY A 49 8.55 -16.16 28.93
CA GLY A 49 7.18 -15.65 28.84
C GLY A 49 7.12 -14.26 28.21
N ARG A 50 8.00 -13.36 28.64
CA ARG A 50 8.12 -12.01 28.07
C ARG A 50 8.50 -12.05 26.59
N LEU A 51 9.49 -12.85 26.22
CA LEU A 51 9.93 -12.98 24.82
C LEU A 51 8.83 -13.56 23.93
N THR A 52 8.07 -14.52 24.44
CA THR A 52 6.92 -15.10 23.72
C THR A 52 5.85 -14.03 23.50
N ALA A 53 5.46 -13.29 24.54
CA ALA A 53 4.47 -12.22 24.44
C ALA A 53 4.91 -11.09 23.49
N GLU A 54 6.19 -10.72 23.51
CA GLU A 54 6.75 -9.72 22.60
C GLU A 54 6.76 -10.23 21.15
N THR A 55 7.11 -11.50 20.94
CA THR A 55 7.05 -12.14 19.62
C THR A 55 5.63 -12.17 19.07
N ASP A 56 4.65 -12.60 19.89
CA ASP A 56 3.24 -12.64 19.50
C ASP A 56 2.72 -11.24 19.13
N LYS A 57 3.09 -10.22 19.92
CA LYS A 57 2.75 -8.83 19.63
C LYS A 57 3.36 -8.37 18.30
N ASN A 58 4.64 -8.67 18.07
CA ASN A 58 5.34 -8.30 16.83
C ASN A 58 4.73 -9.00 15.61
N VAL A 59 4.32 -10.27 15.74
CA VAL A 59 3.62 -11.01 14.68
C VAL A 59 2.27 -10.36 14.38
N GLN A 60 1.47 -10.03 15.42
CA GLN A 60 0.18 -9.34 15.22
C GLN A 60 0.35 -7.98 14.55
N GLU A 61 1.33 -7.19 14.96
CA GLU A 61 1.62 -5.89 14.35
C GLU A 61 2.08 -6.04 12.90
N TYR A 62 2.93 -7.03 12.61
CA TYR A 62 3.36 -7.35 11.26
C TYR A 62 2.19 -7.76 10.36
N GLU A 63 1.31 -8.66 10.83
CA GLU A 63 0.12 -9.08 10.09
C GLU A 63 -0.85 -7.92 9.86
N HIS A 64 -1.04 -7.06 10.86
CA HIS A 64 -1.85 -5.86 10.74
C HIS A 64 -1.30 -4.91 9.66
N ASN A 65 0.00 -4.60 9.73
CA ASN A 65 0.66 -3.73 8.75
C ASN A 65 0.62 -4.32 7.33
N LEU A 66 0.77 -5.64 7.20
CA LEU A 66 0.65 -6.32 5.91
C LEU A 66 -0.77 -6.22 5.34
N ASN A 67 -1.79 -6.37 6.19
CA ASN A 67 -3.19 -6.23 5.78
C ASN A 67 -3.52 -4.79 5.36
N GLU A 68 -3.11 -3.80 6.15
CA GLU A 68 -3.27 -2.38 5.82
C GLU A 68 -2.58 -2.03 4.49
N ALA A 69 -1.36 -2.52 4.27
CA ALA A 69 -0.63 -2.33 3.02
C ALA A 69 -1.38 -2.95 1.82
N ARG A 70 -1.96 -4.15 1.97
CA ARG A 70 -2.77 -4.79 0.92
C ARG A 70 -4.04 -4.00 0.60
N ILE A 71 -4.73 -3.53 1.62
CA ILE A 71 -5.94 -2.70 1.46
C ILE A 71 -5.58 -1.36 0.81
N GLY A 72 -4.48 -0.74 1.22
CA GLY A 72 -3.95 0.49 0.62
C GLY A 72 -3.61 0.30 -0.85
N ALA A 73 -2.86 -0.76 -1.19
CA ALA A 73 -2.50 -1.08 -2.58
C ALA A 73 -3.74 -1.38 -3.44
N GLY A 74 -4.74 -2.09 -2.89
CA GLY A 74 -6.01 -2.33 -3.58
C GLY A 74 -6.76 -1.03 -3.89
N ARG A 75 -6.87 -0.13 -2.91
CA ARG A 75 -7.49 1.19 -3.10
C ARG A 75 -6.76 2.02 -4.15
N GLU A 76 -5.43 2.05 -4.11
CA GLU A 76 -4.61 2.79 -5.07
C GLU A 76 -4.78 2.25 -6.50
N LYS A 77 -4.77 0.91 -6.64
CA LYS A 77 -5.01 0.27 -7.94
C LYS A 77 -6.37 0.63 -8.52
N GLU A 78 -7.43 0.59 -7.70
CA GLU A 78 -8.76 0.96 -8.16
C GLU A 78 -8.85 2.45 -8.50
N ARG A 79 -8.17 3.33 -7.74
CA ARG A 79 -8.09 4.76 -8.08
C ARG A 79 -7.45 4.98 -9.45
N ILE A 80 -6.28 4.40 -9.70
CA ILE A 80 -5.57 4.50 -10.98
C ILE A 80 -6.45 3.95 -12.12
N ARG A 81 -7.14 2.83 -11.89
CA ARG A 81 -8.05 2.25 -12.88
C ARG A 81 -9.19 3.20 -13.23
N MET A 82 -9.83 3.80 -12.24
CA MET A 82 -10.92 4.74 -12.44
C MET A 82 -10.46 6.02 -13.15
N GLU A 83 -9.31 6.58 -12.75
CA GLU A 83 -8.67 7.72 -13.45
C GLU A 83 -8.36 7.39 -14.91
N GLY A 84 -7.87 6.16 -15.17
CA GLY A 84 -7.63 5.68 -16.53
C GLY A 84 -8.90 5.62 -17.38
N ILE A 85 -9.99 5.06 -16.83
CA ILE A 85 -11.29 4.99 -17.50
C ILE A 85 -11.86 6.38 -17.76
N GLU A 86 -11.74 7.30 -16.81
CA GLU A 86 -12.20 8.68 -16.97
C GLU A 86 -11.44 9.37 -18.09
N ARG A 87 -10.12 9.26 -18.10
CA ARG A 87 -9.26 9.86 -19.14
C ARG A 87 -9.47 9.24 -20.51
N GLU A 88 -9.69 7.93 -20.59
CA GLU A 88 -10.08 7.26 -21.83
C GLU A 88 -11.39 7.82 -22.38
N ASN A 89 -12.39 7.97 -21.51
CA ASN A 89 -13.69 8.54 -21.89
C ASN A 89 -13.57 10.00 -22.36
N GLU A 90 -12.73 10.81 -21.71
CA GLU A 90 -12.44 12.18 -22.13
C GLU A 90 -11.81 12.23 -23.53
N ILE A 91 -10.80 11.40 -23.78
CA ILE A 91 -10.12 11.32 -25.08
C ILE A 91 -11.11 10.88 -26.17
N ILE A 92 -11.92 9.85 -25.91
CA ILE A 92 -12.92 9.37 -26.87
C ILE A 92 -13.97 10.45 -27.16
N LYS A 93 -14.45 11.17 -26.14
CA LYS A 93 -15.40 12.27 -26.31
C LYS A 93 -14.79 13.39 -27.15
N ALA A 94 -13.56 13.82 -26.84
CA ALA A 94 -12.86 14.85 -27.61
C ALA A 94 -12.64 14.44 -29.07
N ALA A 95 -12.23 13.20 -29.31
CA ALA A 95 -12.03 12.66 -30.66
C ALA A 95 -13.34 12.62 -31.47
N ARG A 96 -14.46 12.21 -30.84
CA ARG A 96 -15.78 12.21 -31.46
C ARG A 96 -16.25 13.62 -31.80
N GLU A 97 -16.04 14.58 -30.90
CA GLU A 97 -16.39 15.98 -31.13
C GLU A 97 -15.58 16.58 -32.28
N GLN A 98 -14.27 16.35 -32.30
CA GLN A 98 -13.40 16.80 -33.38
C GLN A 98 -13.80 16.17 -34.73
N SER A 99 -14.15 14.88 -34.74
CA SER A 99 -14.62 14.20 -35.94
C SER A 99 -15.94 14.80 -36.44
N ARG A 100 -16.89 15.07 -35.53
CA ARG A 100 -18.16 15.75 -35.88
C ARG A 100 -17.91 17.11 -36.51
N LYS A 101 -17.09 17.95 -35.89
CA LYS A 101 -16.73 19.27 -36.43
C LYS A 101 -16.08 19.17 -37.80
N THR A 102 -15.16 18.23 -37.98
CA THR A 102 -14.49 18.01 -39.26
C THR A 102 -15.49 17.65 -40.36
N VAL A 103 -16.46 16.77 -40.07
CA VAL A 103 -17.51 16.40 -41.03
C VAL A 103 -18.42 17.58 -41.36
N GLU A 104 -18.78 18.39 -40.35
CA GLU A 104 -19.61 19.59 -40.53
C GLU A 104 -18.90 20.65 -41.38
N ASP A 105 -17.62 20.92 -41.10
CA ASP A 105 -16.77 21.82 -41.88
C ASP A 105 -16.63 21.36 -43.33
N MET A 106 -16.44 20.06 -43.57
CA MET A 106 -16.37 19.50 -44.91
C MET A 106 -17.69 19.63 -45.67
N LYS A 107 -18.83 19.40 -45.01
CA LYS A 107 -20.15 19.62 -45.62
C LYS A 107 -20.33 21.08 -46.03
N MET A 108 -19.97 22.03 -45.15
CA MET A 108 -20.05 23.47 -45.47
C MET A 108 -19.15 23.84 -46.65
N LYS A 109 -17.93 23.29 -46.73
CA LYS A 109 -17.03 23.50 -47.88
C LYS A 109 -17.60 22.95 -49.17
N ILE A 110 -18.10 21.70 -49.15
CA ILE A 110 -18.71 21.07 -50.33
C ILE A 110 -19.90 21.88 -50.83
N GLU A 111 -20.78 22.35 -49.94
CA GLU A 111 -21.91 23.18 -50.35
C GLU A 111 -21.48 24.52 -50.96
N LYS A 112 -20.42 25.13 -50.41
CA LYS A 112 -19.86 26.37 -50.96
C LYS A 112 -19.28 26.13 -52.37
N GLU A 113 -18.46 25.10 -52.54
CA GLU A 113 -17.87 24.73 -53.83
C GLU A 113 -18.95 24.38 -54.86
N ALA A 114 -20.01 23.65 -54.46
CA ALA A 114 -21.13 23.33 -55.34
C ALA A 114 -21.90 24.58 -55.81
N ARG A 115 -22.08 25.58 -54.93
CA ARG A 115 -22.70 26.87 -55.27
C ARG A 115 -21.82 27.68 -56.24
N GLU A 116 -20.51 27.71 -56.01
CA GLU A 116 -19.53 28.37 -56.89
C GLU A 116 -19.50 27.71 -58.27
N ALA A 117 -19.36 26.38 -58.33
CA ALA A 117 -19.37 25.61 -59.57
C ALA A 117 -20.68 25.80 -60.36
N SER A 118 -21.83 25.80 -59.68
CA SER A 118 -23.12 26.05 -60.32
C SER A 118 -23.21 27.46 -60.93
N THR A 119 -22.57 28.45 -60.30
CA THR A 119 -22.54 29.82 -60.80
C THR A 119 -21.66 29.92 -62.05
N VAL A 120 -20.49 29.30 -62.03
CA VAL A 120 -19.58 29.22 -63.18
C VAL A 120 -20.24 28.50 -64.35
N MET A 121 -20.85 27.33 -64.11
CA MET A 121 -21.57 26.59 -65.16
C MET A 121 -22.69 27.42 -65.80
N LYS A 122 -23.46 28.19 -65.03
CA LYS A 122 -24.50 29.08 -65.58
C LYS A 122 -23.92 30.17 -66.48
N GLN A 123 -22.73 30.70 -66.15
CA GLN A 123 -22.04 31.68 -66.98
C GLN A 123 -21.53 31.03 -68.28
N GLU A 124 -20.91 29.85 -68.20
CA GLU A 124 -20.45 29.12 -69.38
C GLU A 124 -21.60 28.68 -70.29
N VAL A 125 -22.72 28.21 -69.74
CA VAL A 125 -23.91 27.84 -70.52
C VAL A 125 -24.45 29.06 -71.27
N LYS A 126 -24.49 30.24 -70.66
CA LYS A 126 -24.88 31.49 -71.36
C LYS A 126 -23.91 31.84 -72.49
N ALA A 127 -22.60 31.76 -72.23
CA ALA A 127 -21.59 32.03 -73.24
C ALA A 127 -21.67 31.06 -74.43
N LEU A 128 -21.83 29.76 -74.16
CA LEU A 128 -21.99 28.73 -75.17
C LEU A 128 -23.29 28.90 -75.96
N SER A 129 -24.39 29.25 -75.27
CA SER A 129 -25.68 29.52 -75.93
C SER A 129 -25.60 30.72 -76.87
N ALA A 130 -24.88 31.78 -76.48
CA ALA A 130 -24.64 32.94 -77.34
C ALA A 130 -23.80 32.56 -78.58
N GLN A 131 -22.72 31.79 -78.40
CA GLN A 131 -21.89 31.30 -79.51
C GLN A 131 -22.70 30.41 -80.48
N ILE A 132 -23.58 29.54 -79.98
CA ILE A 132 -24.45 28.72 -80.82
C ILE A 132 -25.43 29.60 -81.61
N ALA A 133 -26.07 30.57 -80.94
CA ALA A 133 -27.01 31.49 -81.58
C ALA A 133 -26.33 32.30 -82.71
N GLU A 134 -25.12 32.80 -82.46
CA GLU A 134 -24.31 33.51 -83.46
C GLU A 134 -23.96 32.63 -84.67
N LYS A 135 -23.56 31.38 -84.42
CA LYS A 135 -23.19 30.41 -85.46
C LYS A 135 -24.40 29.96 -86.31
N VAL A 136 -25.59 29.89 -85.72
CA VAL A 136 -26.84 29.51 -86.41
C VAL A 136 -27.44 30.70 -87.19
N LEU A 137 -27.35 31.93 -86.65
CA LEU A 137 -27.93 33.12 -87.27
C LEU A 137 -27.03 33.77 -88.32
N GLY A 138 -25.75 33.40 -88.40
CA GLY A 138 -24.83 33.83 -89.46
C GLY A 138 -24.42 35.31 -89.43
N ARG A 139 -24.68 36.00 -88.31
CA ARG A 139 -24.33 37.41 -88.07
C ARG A 139 -24.11 37.62 -86.57
N SER A 140 -23.08 38.40 -86.22
CA SER A 140 -22.73 38.72 -84.84
C SER A 140 -23.86 39.48 -84.16
N ILE A 141 -24.19 39.12 -82.92
CA ILE A 141 -25.07 39.88 -82.03
C ILE A 141 -24.26 40.29 -80.81
#